data_AF-A0A0B6ZN37-F1
#
_entry.id   AF-A0A0B6ZN37-F1
#
_cell.length_a   1.000
_cell.length_b   1.000
_cell.length_c   1.000
_cell.angle_alpha   90.00
_cell.angle_beta   90.00
_cell.angle_gamma   90.00
#
_symmetry.space_group_name_H-M   'P 1'
#
loop_
_entity.id
_entity.type
_entity.pdbx_description
1 polymer ?
#
loop_
_entity_poly.entity_id
_entity_poly.type
_entity_poly.pdbx_seq_one_letter_code
_entity_poly.pdbx_strand_id
1 'polypeptide(L)'
;RRIHGIGKPGRHRCPYKDCDESFVKKEKLEIHLCSHSPERRLFCEKCGKKFSCQRYLDVHYKIHIKNEKHASNPPPRTIQCE
;
A
#
# COMPACT_ATOMS: atom_id res chain seq x y z
N ARG A 1 39.39 14.16 11.41
CA ARG A 1 38.59 13.17 12.17
C ARG A 1 37.12 13.40 11.78
N ARG A 2 36.44 12.44 11.16
CA ARG A 2 35.11 12.68 10.54
C ARG A 2 34.08 13.05 11.60
N ILE A 3 33.63 14.30 11.55
CA ILE A 3 32.41 14.82 12.13
C ILE A 3 31.34 14.63 11.06
N HIS A 4 30.43 13.69 11.27
CA HIS A 4 29.06 13.65 10.75
C HIS A 4 28.43 12.43 11.44
N GLY A 5 27.86 12.66 12.64
CA GLY A 5 26.94 11.71 13.25
C GLY A 5 25.68 11.64 12.40
N ILE A 6 25.75 10.92 11.28
CA ILE A 6 24.58 10.56 10.49
C ILE A 6 23.88 9.49 11.32
N GLY A 7 22.95 9.91 12.18
CA GLY A 7 21.98 9.00 12.79
C GLY A 7 21.45 8.10 11.67
N LYS A 8 21.70 6.79 11.78
CA LYS A 8 21.27 5.81 10.79
C LYS A 8 19.78 6.08 10.50
N PRO A 9 19.36 6.23 9.23
CA PRO A 9 17.96 6.48 8.93
C PRO A 9 17.15 5.35 9.57
N GLY A 10 16.16 5.72 10.39
CA GLY A 10 15.33 4.77 11.12
C GLY A 10 14.80 3.71 10.16
N ARG A 11 15.25 2.47 10.32
CA ARG A 11 14.79 1.36 9.48
C ARG A 11 13.47 0.85 10.03
N HIS A 12 12.43 0.90 9.20
CA HIS A 12 11.14 0.31 9.45
C HIS A 12 11.24 -1.21 9.22
N ARG A 13 11.36 -1.98 10.31
CA ARG A 13 11.46 -3.43 10.28
C ARG A 13 10.07 -4.06 10.08
N CYS A 14 10.02 -5.17 9.35
CA CYS A 14 8.86 -6.04 9.32
C CYS A 14 8.54 -6.60 10.73
N PRO A 15 7.28 -6.56 11.19
CA PRO A 15 6.87 -7.11 12.48
C PRO A 15 6.67 -8.64 12.45
N TYR A 16 6.72 -9.28 11.27
CA TYR A 16 6.58 -10.73 11.14
C TYR A 16 7.85 -11.44 11.61
N LYS A 17 7.71 -12.42 12.50
CA LYS A 17 8.84 -13.13 13.10
C LYS A 17 9.71 -13.88 12.08
N ASP A 18 9.09 -14.38 11.02
CA ASP A 18 9.78 -15.12 9.95
C ASP A 18 10.28 -14.20 8.82
N CYS A 19 10.28 -12.88 9.03
CA CYS A 19 10.71 -11.91 8.03
C CYS A 19 11.68 -10.87 8.60
N ASP A 20 12.93 -10.89 8.15
CA ASP A 20 13.96 -9.94 8.60
C ASP A 20 14.12 -8.72 7.67
N GLU A 21 13.16 -8.50 6.76
CA GLU A 21 13.19 -7.37 5.84
C GLU A 21 13.02 -6.03 6.58
N SER A 22 13.79 -5.03 6.16
CA SER A 22 13.74 -3.69 6.75
C SER A 22 13.87 -2.60 5.70
N PHE A 23 13.06 -1.54 5.86
CA PHE A 23 12.89 -0.52 4.84
C PHE A 23 13.25 0.86 5.38
N VAL A 24 13.87 1.69 4.54
CA VAL A 24 14.21 3.07 4.90
C VAL A 24 12.97 3.97 4.97
N LYS A 25 11.89 3.60 4.25
CA LYS A 25 10.65 4.37 4.18
C LYS A 25 9.48 3.55 4.70
N LYS A 26 8.62 4.17 5.51
CA LYS A 26 7.38 3.55 6.02
C LYS A 26 6.49 3.01 4.89
N GLU A 27 6.34 3.77 3.81
CA GLU A 27 5.54 3.34 2.64
C GLU A 27 6.01 2.00 2.07
N LYS A 28 7.33 1.76 2.04
CA LYS A 28 7.89 0.50 1.53
C LYS A 28 7.62 -0.66 2.48
N LEU A 29 7.69 -0.42 3.79
CA LEU A 29 7.25 -1.41 4.79
C LEU A 29 5.76 -1.72 4.60
N GLU A 30 4.89 -0.72 4.50
CA GLU A 30 3.43 -0.94 4.34
C GLU A 30 3.11 -1.78 3.09
N ILE A 31 3.80 -1.52 1.97
CA ILE A 31 3.65 -2.35 0.75
C ILE A 31 4.14 -3.78 0.98
N HIS A 32 5.25 -3.94 1.69
CA HIS A 32 5.77 -5.27 2.04
C HIS A 32 4.82 -6.03 2.98
N LEU A 33 4.16 -5.37 3.95
CA LEU A 33 3.19 -6.04 4.82
C LEU A 33 2.02 -6.65 4.04
N CYS A 34 1.68 -6.11 2.87
CA CYS A 34 0.70 -6.69 1.98
C CYS A 34 1.10 -8.09 1.46
N SER A 35 2.40 -8.43 1.37
CA SER A 35 2.83 -9.77 0.95
C SER A 35 2.60 -10.83 2.02
N HIS A 36 2.56 -10.43 3.28
CA HIS A 36 2.28 -11.32 4.42
C HIS A 36 0.79 -11.53 4.69
N SER A 37 -0.08 -10.64 4.18
CA SER A 37 -1.54 -10.81 4.29
C SER A 37 -2.11 -11.35 2.98
N PRO A 38 -2.21 -12.69 2.80
CA PRO A 38 -2.85 -13.30 1.63
C PRO A 38 -4.34 -12.95 1.49
N GLU A 39 -4.97 -12.44 2.56
CA GLU A 39 -6.38 -12.06 2.66
C GLU A 39 -6.64 -10.56 2.40
N ARG A 40 -5.61 -9.71 2.41
CA ARG A 40 -5.76 -8.28 2.02
C ARG A 40 -5.71 -8.10 0.51
N ARG A 41 -6.45 -8.93 -0.23
CA ARG A 41 -6.66 -8.73 -1.66
C ARG A 41 -7.73 -7.67 -1.83
N LEU A 42 -7.32 -6.41 -1.84
CA LEU A 42 -8.23 -5.32 -2.11
C LEU A 42 -8.59 -5.38 -3.59
N PHE A 43 -9.88 -5.46 -3.92
CA PHE A 43 -10.30 -5.49 -5.31
C PHE A 43 -11.12 -4.26 -5.67
N CYS A 44 -11.00 -3.85 -6.93
CA CYS A 44 -11.82 -2.80 -7.48
C CYS A 44 -13.22 -3.33 -7.75
N GLU A 45 -14.23 -2.76 -7.09
CA GLU A 45 -15.64 -3.14 -7.29
C GLU A 45 -16.10 -2.91 -8.75
N LYS A 46 -15.54 -1.91 -9.44
CA LYS A 46 -15.91 -1.58 -10.82
C LYS A 46 -15.41 -2.56 -11.89
N CYS A 47 -14.24 -3.16 -11.69
CA CYS A 47 -13.60 -3.98 -12.73
C CYS A 47 -13.04 -5.31 -12.21
N GLY A 48 -13.21 -5.61 -10.93
CA GLY A 48 -12.73 -6.83 -10.28
C GLY A 48 -11.20 -6.95 -10.16
N LYS A 49 -10.43 -5.94 -10.58
CA LYS A 49 -8.96 -6.00 -10.49
C LYS A 49 -8.51 -6.05 -9.04
N LYS A 50 -7.64 -7.02 -8.74
CA LYS A 50 -7.06 -7.24 -7.41
C LYS A 50 -5.77 -6.44 -7.27
N PHE A 51 -5.60 -5.82 -6.12
CA PHE A 51 -4.45 -5.03 -5.72
C PHE A 51 -3.97 -5.52 -4.37
N SER A 52 -2.66 -5.57 -4.22
CA SER A 52 -2.05 -5.99 -2.95
C SER A 52 -2.19 -4.92 -1.88
N CYS A 53 -2.33 -3.64 -2.24
CA CYS A 53 -2.38 -2.54 -1.26
C CYS A 53 -3.35 -1.41 -1.64
N GLN A 54 -3.84 -0.70 -0.61
CA GLN A 54 -4.86 0.35 -0.73
C GLN A 54 -4.43 1.48 -1.65
N ARG A 55 -3.17 1.92 -1.53
CA ARG A 55 -2.61 2.99 -2.35
C ARG A 55 -2.69 2.69 -3.84
N TYR A 56 -2.45 1.45 -4.23
CA TYR A 56 -2.52 1.04 -5.63
C TYR A 56 -3.97 0.99 -6.12
N LEU A 57 -4.90 0.52 -5.29
CA LEU A 57 -6.33 0.58 -5.59
C LEU A 57 -6.84 2.02 -5.70
N ASP A 58 -6.42 2.93 -4.83
CA ASP A 58 -6.81 4.35 -4.86
C ASP A 58 -6.37 5.04 -6.16
N VAL A 59 -5.10 4.85 -6.54
CA VAL A 59 -4.56 5.37 -7.80
C VAL A 59 -5.28 4.74 -9.00
N HIS A 60 -5.59 3.44 -8.94
CA HIS A 60 -6.39 2.78 -9.94
C HIS A 60 -7.82 3.33 -10.00
N TYR A 61 -8.47 3.61 -8.87
CA TYR A 61 -9.85 4.08 -8.88
C TYR A 61 -10.00 5.44 -9.56
N LYS A 62 -8.95 6.28 -9.48
CA LYS A 62 -8.89 7.57 -10.20
C LYS A 62 -8.96 7.41 -11.72
N ILE A 63 -8.55 6.29 -12.31
CA ILE A 63 -8.70 6.08 -13.76
C ILE A 63 -10.15 5.83 -14.17
N HIS A 64 -10.97 5.26 -13.28
CA HIS A 64 -12.41 5.09 -13.53
C HIS A 64 -13.14 6.43 -13.46
N ILE A 65 -12.81 7.27 -12.46
CA ILE A 65 -13.39 8.62 -12.30
C ILE A 65 -13.04 9.51 -13.51
N LYS A 66 -11.82 9.42 -14.05
CA LYS A 66 -11.43 10.22 -15.22
C LYS A 66 -12.17 9.83 -16.51
N ASN A 67 -12.60 8.58 -16.63
CA ASN A 67 -13.33 8.10 -17.80
C ASN A 67 -14.86 8.21 -17.64
N GLU A 68 -15.37 8.26 -16.41
CA GLU A 68 -16.80 8.44 -16.14
C GLU A 68 -17.12 9.91 -15.86
N LYS A 69 -17.77 10.55 -16.84
CA LYS A 69 -18.18 11.95 -16.80
C LYS A 69 -19.37 12.21 -15.87
N HIS A 70 -19.41 11.75 -14.63
CA HIS A 70 -20.39 12.26 -13.66
C HIS A 70 -19.76 12.36 -12.27
N ALA A 71 -19.61 13.61 -11.83
CA ALA A 71 -19.00 14.00 -10.57
C ALA A 71 -19.77 13.45 -9.37
N SER A 72 -19.37 12.27 -8.92
CA SER A 72 -19.38 11.93 -7.51
C SER A 72 -18.02 11.31 -7.26
N ASN A 73 -17.30 11.82 -6.25
CA ASN A 73 -16.03 11.27 -5.80
C ASN A 73 -16.34 10.38 -4.59
N PRO A 74 -16.99 9.20 -4.75
CA PRO A 74 -17.12 8.32 -3.63
C PRO A 74 -15.71 7.82 -3.26
N PRO A 75 -15.41 7.67 -1.96
CA PRO A 75 -14.17 7.02 -1.56
C PRO A 75 -14.10 5.64 -2.24
N PRO A 76 -12.92 5.19 -2.69
CA PRO A 76 -12.78 3.86 -3.28
C PRO A 76 -13.32 2.84 -2.26
N ARG A 77 -14.49 2.25 -2.56
CA ARG A 77 -15.07 1.19 -1.73
C ARG A 77 -14.08 0.03 -1.78
N THR A 78 -13.52 -0.24 -0.61
CA THR A 78 -12.49 -1.24 -0.44
C THR A 78 -13.15 -2.39 0.29
N ILE A 79 -13.46 -3.46 -0.43
CA ILE A 79 -13.95 -4.68 0.20
C ILE A 79 -12.71 -5.54 0.44
N GLN A 80 -12.34 -5.66 1.71
CA GLN A 80 -11.42 -6.70 2.15
C GLN A 80 -12.22 -8.00 2.13
N CYS A 81 -11.73 -9.05 1.46
CA CYS A 81 -12.33 -10.37 1.63
C CYS A 81 -12.15 -10.77 3.10
N GLU A 82 -13.27 -11.02 3.79
CA GLU A 82 -13.30 -11.72 5.08
C GLU A 82 -12.91 -13.19 4.91
#